data_AF-A0A522BKN4-F1
#
_entry.id   AF-A0A522BKN4-F1
#
_cell.length_a   1.000
_cell.length_b   1.000
_cell.length_c   1.000
_cell.angle_alpha   90.00
_cell.angle_beta   90.00
_cell.angle_gamma   90.00
#
_symmetry.space_group_name_H-M   'P 1'
#
loop_
_entity.id
_entity.type
_entity.pdbx_description
1 polymer ?
#
loop_
_entity_poly.entity_id
_entity_poly.type
_entity_poly.pdbx_seq_one_letter_code
_entity_poly.pdbx_strand_id
1 'polypeptide(L)'
;MKKSLTSLRNFLWVFVTAIFAVDFAKILMDTSLIAGSMHQQMINTFLRSIFALFELIMACLIIYFMIKYPERRLRLLSVSFFHYTFILFLPIAFKDFTWMAVLYPWPQTLLAFDPKTSWLVSALSLFVGFVVVPLLTFRWGKKGFCGYVCPHGAFYSEAYGRLFSPPAGRLKWLRTYLPRLYFLFMAVALALIFLVPSALDPVRQTQKVAFFLASQMLYLVVGVPLVGARSYCTHCCPLGYEIGLILRYKQNDNG
;
A
#
# COMPACT_ATOMS: atom_id res chain seq x y z
N MET A 1 10.11 22.74 24.07
CA MET A 1 9.54 22.30 22.77
C MET A 1 9.63 20.78 22.50
N LYS A 2 10.76 20.08 22.69
CA LYS A 2 10.85 18.62 22.41
C LYS A 2 9.82 17.75 23.16
N LYS A 3 9.47 18.09 24.41
CA LYS A 3 8.50 17.34 25.23
C LYS A 3 7.07 17.40 24.68
N SER A 4 6.59 18.56 24.19
CA SER A 4 5.22 18.68 23.66
C SER A 4 5.05 17.99 22.32
N LEU A 5 6.08 18.02 21.45
CA LEU A 5 6.11 17.27 20.19
C LEU A 5 6.06 15.75 20.42
N THR A 6 6.70 15.26 21.49
CA THR A 6 6.69 13.84 21.84
C THR A 6 5.32 13.42 22.38
N SER A 7 4.69 14.28 23.20
CA SER A 7 3.36 14.03 23.75
C SER A 7 2.27 14.01 22.67
N LEU A 8 2.29 14.98 21.75
CA LEU A 8 1.37 15.04 20.62
C LEU A 8 1.51 13.82 19.71
N ARG A 9 2.76 13.41 19.42
CA ARG A 9 3.04 12.20 18.65
C ARG A 9 2.44 10.95 19.30
N ASN A 10 2.62 10.79 20.62
CA ASN A 10 2.11 9.64 21.35
C ASN A 10 0.57 9.65 21.41
N PHE A 11 -0.04 10.83 21.59
CA PHE A 11 -1.49 10.99 21.56
C PHE A 11 -2.08 10.60 20.20
N LEU A 12 -1.50 11.10 19.10
CA LEU A 12 -1.91 10.71 17.75
C LEU A 12 -1.78 9.20 17.54
N TRP A 13 -0.71 8.57 18.05
CA TRP A 13 -0.55 7.12 17.95
C TRP A 13 -1.61 6.34 18.71
N VAL A 14 -1.93 6.73 19.95
CA VAL A 14 -2.98 6.08 20.74
C VAL A 14 -4.32 6.26 20.07
N PHE A 15 -4.64 7.47 19.61
CA PHE A 15 -5.90 7.77 18.92
C PHE A 15 -6.07 6.92 17.66
N VAL A 16 -5.04 6.89 16.81
CA VAL A 16 -4.99 6.08 15.59
C VAL A 16 -5.10 4.58 15.91
N THR A 17 -4.41 4.09 16.94
CA THR A 17 -4.48 2.67 17.35
C THR A 17 -5.86 2.28 17.88
N ALA A 18 -6.50 3.13 18.68
CA ALA A 18 -7.83 2.88 19.24
C ALA A 18 -8.90 2.82 18.13
N ILE A 19 -8.81 3.75 17.19
CA ILE A 19 -9.58 3.77 15.94
C ILE A 19 -9.45 2.41 15.22
N PHE A 20 -8.23 1.89 15.05
CA PHE A 20 -8.04 0.59 14.40
C PHE A 20 -8.58 -0.61 15.19
N ALA A 21 -8.43 -0.61 16.52
CA ALA A 21 -8.98 -1.69 17.34
C ALA A 21 -10.50 -1.80 17.17
N VAL A 22 -11.18 -0.66 17.06
CA VAL A 22 -12.63 -0.59 16.81
C VAL A 22 -12.98 -1.14 15.43
N ASP A 23 -12.24 -0.79 14.37
CA ASP A 23 -12.55 -1.31 13.03
C ASP A 23 -12.18 -2.78 12.85
N PHE A 24 -11.10 -3.25 13.48
CA PHE A 24 -10.77 -4.67 13.50
C PHE A 24 -11.85 -5.47 14.23
N ALA A 25 -12.33 -4.98 15.37
CA ALA A 25 -13.45 -5.58 16.08
C ALA A 25 -14.72 -5.60 15.22
N LYS A 26 -15.04 -4.53 14.49
CA LYS A 26 -16.17 -4.53 13.54
C LYS A 26 -16.00 -5.58 12.44
N ILE A 27 -14.83 -5.70 11.83
CA ILE A 27 -14.57 -6.72 10.79
C ILE A 27 -14.73 -8.14 11.35
N LEU A 28 -14.28 -8.38 12.58
CA LEU A 28 -14.42 -9.66 13.25
C LEU A 28 -15.86 -9.97 13.68
N MET A 29 -16.62 -8.94 14.10
CA MET A 29 -17.98 -9.07 14.62
C MET A 29 -19.06 -8.99 13.55
N ASP A 30 -18.77 -8.42 12.38
CA ASP A 30 -19.72 -8.27 11.29
C ASP A 30 -19.81 -9.56 10.45
N THR A 31 -20.62 -10.50 10.93
CA THR A 31 -21.00 -11.71 10.18
C THR A 31 -21.89 -11.41 8.96
N SER A 32 -22.29 -10.15 8.73
CA SER A 32 -23.14 -9.74 7.60
C SER A 32 -22.38 -9.46 6.29
N LEU A 33 -21.05 -9.63 6.29
CA LEU A 33 -20.20 -9.74 5.08
C LEU A 33 -20.65 -10.86 4.11
N ILE A 34 -21.62 -11.69 4.53
CA ILE A 34 -22.20 -12.83 3.82
C ILE A 34 -23.47 -12.45 3.02
N ALA A 35 -24.12 -11.29 3.26
CA ALA A 35 -25.50 -11.09 2.76
C ALA A 35 -25.84 -9.74 2.08
N GLY A 36 -24.91 -8.79 1.93
CA GLY A 36 -25.21 -7.44 1.39
C GLY A 36 -24.54 -7.09 0.07
N SER A 37 -25.17 -6.23 -0.74
CA SER A 37 -24.54 -5.70 -1.96
C SER A 37 -23.30 -4.89 -1.60
N MET A 38 -22.15 -5.35 -2.11
CA MET A 38 -20.79 -4.88 -1.81
C MET A 38 -20.61 -3.35 -1.96
N HIS A 39 -21.47 -2.68 -2.73
CA HIS A 39 -21.39 -1.26 -3.00
C HIS A 39 -21.95 -0.39 -1.86
N GLN A 40 -23.11 -0.74 -1.29
CA GLN A 40 -23.79 0.07 -0.28
C GLN A 40 -23.11 -0.04 1.10
N GLN A 41 -22.71 -1.26 1.48
CA GLN A 41 -21.99 -1.51 2.72
C GLN A 41 -20.62 -0.87 2.69
N MET A 42 -19.90 -0.95 1.56
CA MET A 42 -18.57 -0.37 1.50
C MET A 42 -18.62 1.16 1.42
N ILE A 43 -19.55 1.80 0.69
CA ILE A 43 -19.71 3.27 0.73
C ILE A 43 -20.07 3.75 2.14
N ASN A 44 -20.96 3.05 2.86
CA ASN A 44 -21.27 3.39 4.25
C ASN A 44 -20.08 3.19 5.18
N THR A 45 -19.30 2.12 5.03
CA THR A 45 -18.08 1.90 5.83
C THR A 45 -16.95 2.86 5.44
N PHE A 46 -16.83 3.20 4.15
CA PHE A 46 -15.83 4.10 3.55
C PHE A 46 -16.06 5.56 3.95
N LEU A 47 -17.31 6.01 4.03
CA LEU A 47 -17.68 7.36 4.47
C LEU A 47 -17.80 7.48 6.00
N ARG A 48 -18.11 6.41 6.75
CA ARG A 48 -18.37 6.50 8.21
C ARG A 48 -17.24 6.13 9.16
N SER A 49 -16.19 5.42 8.76
CA SER A 49 -15.27 4.85 9.77
C SER A 49 -13.93 5.56 9.85
N ILE A 50 -12.91 5.21 9.06
CA ILE A 50 -11.53 5.56 9.42
C ILE A 50 -10.67 5.91 8.20
N PHE A 51 -11.03 5.39 7.03
CA PHE A 51 -10.29 5.65 5.79
C PHE A 51 -10.39 7.11 5.34
N ALA A 52 -11.58 7.72 5.33
CA ALA A 52 -11.73 9.13 4.98
C ALA A 52 -10.96 10.07 5.93
N LEU A 53 -10.96 9.77 7.23
CA LEU A 53 -10.17 10.50 8.21
C LEU A 53 -8.67 10.32 7.96
N PHE A 54 -8.24 9.10 7.63
CA PHE A 54 -6.86 8.80 7.25
C PHE A 54 -6.44 9.60 6.00
N GLU A 55 -7.26 9.59 4.95
CA GLU A 55 -7.02 10.36 3.72
C GLU A 55 -6.94 11.88 4.00
N LEU A 56 -7.76 12.41 4.91
CA LEU A 56 -7.71 13.81 5.31
C LEU A 56 -6.44 14.15 6.10
N ILE A 57 -6.05 13.29 7.07
CA ILE A 57 -4.78 13.43 7.79
C ILE A 57 -3.61 13.41 6.81
N MET A 58 -3.65 12.52 5.82
CA MET A 58 -2.65 12.42 4.77
C MET A 58 -2.63 13.71 3.92
N ALA A 59 -3.77 14.23 3.48
CA ALA A 59 -3.85 15.51 2.76
C ALA A 59 -3.19 16.65 3.56
N CYS A 60 -3.51 16.77 4.85
CA CYS A 60 -2.91 17.78 5.73
C CYS A 60 -1.38 17.61 5.86
N LEU A 61 -0.90 16.38 6.02
CA LEU A 61 0.54 16.10 6.09
C LEU A 61 1.25 16.48 4.79
N ILE A 62 0.68 16.18 3.61
CA ILE A 62 1.26 16.60 2.31
C ILE A 62 1.44 18.10 2.28
N ILE A 63 0.38 18.85 2.56
CA ILE A 63 0.39 20.32 2.52
C ILE A 63 1.47 20.85 3.47
N TYR A 64 1.51 20.32 4.70
CA TYR A 64 2.54 20.65 5.67
C TYR A 64 3.96 20.42 5.12
N PHE A 65 4.23 19.25 4.53
CA PHE A 65 5.56 18.93 3.99
C PHE A 65 5.90 19.72 2.73
N MET A 66 4.93 20.05 1.89
CA MET A 66 5.13 20.92 0.72
C MET A 66 5.51 22.34 1.12
N ILE A 67 4.92 22.86 2.20
CA ILE A 67 5.26 24.18 2.74
C ILE A 67 6.64 24.14 3.39
N LYS A 68 6.90 23.14 4.23
CA LYS A 68 8.13 23.03 5.02
C LYS A 68 9.37 22.66 4.20
N TYR A 69 9.22 21.85 3.15
CA TYR A 69 10.32 21.34 2.32
C TYR A 69 10.06 21.64 0.83
N PRO A 70 10.31 22.87 0.38
CA PRO A 70 9.99 23.29 -0.99
C PRO A 70 10.72 22.46 -2.06
N GLU A 71 11.91 21.96 -1.76
CA GLU A 71 12.71 21.11 -2.65
C GLU A 71 12.03 19.77 -2.97
N ARG A 72 10.97 19.40 -2.24
CA ARG A 72 10.28 18.11 -2.35
C ARG A 72 8.89 18.21 -2.97
N ARG A 73 8.43 19.42 -3.29
CA ARG A 73 7.06 19.67 -3.77
C ARG A 73 6.70 18.82 -4.98
N LEU A 74 7.58 18.75 -5.99
CA LEU A 74 7.30 17.99 -7.21
C LEU A 74 7.06 16.50 -6.93
N ARG A 75 7.84 15.93 -6.01
CA ARG A 75 7.66 14.54 -5.59
C ARG A 75 6.36 14.34 -4.81
N LEU A 76 6.07 15.23 -3.85
CA LEU A 76 4.83 15.16 -3.07
C LEU A 76 3.59 15.34 -3.95
N LEU A 77 3.63 16.25 -4.91
CA LEU A 77 2.56 16.47 -5.88
C LEU A 77 2.32 15.23 -6.73
N SER A 78 3.39 14.66 -7.31
CA SER A 78 3.33 13.42 -8.09
C SER A 78 2.64 12.30 -7.30
N VAL A 79 3.11 12.05 -6.07
CA VAL A 79 2.60 10.96 -5.23
C VAL A 79 1.16 11.20 -4.81
N SER A 80 0.82 12.43 -4.43
CA SER A 80 -0.55 12.80 -4.06
C SER A 80 -1.50 12.63 -5.22
N PHE A 81 -1.07 13.04 -6.43
CA PHE A 81 -1.85 12.84 -7.64
C PHE A 81 -2.14 11.36 -7.86
N PHE A 82 -1.12 10.50 -7.92
CA PHE A 82 -1.33 9.06 -8.10
C PHE A 82 -2.20 8.45 -6.99
N HIS A 83 -1.96 8.81 -5.73
CA HIS A 83 -2.76 8.33 -4.60
C HIS A 83 -4.23 8.71 -4.75
N TYR A 84 -4.55 10.00 -4.77
CA TYR A 84 -5.94 10.45 -4.80
C TYR A 84 -6.64 10.08 -6.11
N THR A 85 -5.94 10.01 -7.23
CA THR A 85 -6.53 9.55 -8.50
C THR A 85 -6.99 8.10 -8.38
N PHE A 86 -6.11 7.16 -8.01
CA PHE A 86 -6.43 5.73 -8.07
C PHE A 86 -7.10 5.15 -6.82
N ILE A 87 -6.99 5.83 -5.68
CA ILE A 87 -7.54 5.38 -4.39
C ILE A 87 -8.88 6.02 -4.07
N LEU A 88 -9.13 7.23 -4.58
CA LEU A 88 -10.30 8.02 -4.23
C LEU A 88 -11.13 8.41 -5.46
N PHE A 89 -10.55 9.20 -6.37
CA PHE A 89 -11.27 9.82 -7.48
C PHE A 89 -11.83 8.79 -8.45
N LEU A 90 -11.00 7.91 -9.02
CA LEU A 90 -11.46 6.90 -9.99
C LEU A 90 -12.45 5.90 -9.36
N PRO A 91 -12.20 5.37 -8.14
CA PRO A 91 -13.19 4.53 -7.47
C PRO A 91 -14.54 5.19 -7.24
N ILE A 92 -14.57 6.48 -6.88
CA ILE A 92 -15.83 7.22 -6.68
C ILE A 92 -16.50 7.53 -8.02
N ALA A 93 -15.75 8.04 -8.99
CA ALA A 93 -16.27 8.47 -10.29
C ALA A 93 -16.86 7.29 -11.07
N PHE A 94 -16.20 6.15 -11.05
CA PHE A 94 -16.62 4.95 -11.77
C PHE A 94 -17.38 3.94 -10.91
N LYS A 95 -17.57 4.23 -9.61
CA LYS A 95 -18.20 3.32 -8.64
C LYS A 95 -17.52 1.94 -8.59
N ASP A 96 -16.22 1.89 -8.88
CA ASP A 96 -15.44 0.67 -9.06
C ASP A 96 -14.09 0.76 -8.31
N PHE A 97 -13.95 -0.02 -7.24
CA PHE A 97 -12.74 0.00 -6.42
C PHE A 97 -11.58 -0.80 -7.00
N THR A 98 -11.80 -1.52 -8.09
CA THR A 98 -10.76 -2.28 -8.76
C THR A 98 -9.73 -1.37 -9.42
N TRP A 99 -10.05 -0.08 -9.65
CA TRP A 99 -9.10 0.94 -10.12
C TRP A 99 -7.84 1.08 -9.26
N MET A 100 -7.90 0.70 -7.98
CA MET A 100 -6.72 0.63 -7.10
C MET A 100 -5.66 -0.35 -7.62
N ALA A 101 -6.05 -1.37 -8.39
CA ALA A 101 -5.15 -2.35 -9.00
C ALA A 101 -4.20 -1.72 -10.02
N VAL A 102 -4.54 -0.57 -10.60
CA VAL A 102 -3.63 0.13 -11.53
C VAL A 102 -2.45 0.73 -10.79
N LEU A 103 -2.67 1.28 -9.59
CA LEU A 103 -1.60 1.83 -8.75
C LEU A 103 -0.84 0.75 -7.98
N TYR A 104 -1.54 -0.33 -7.60
CA TYR A 104 -0.97 -1.49 -6.94
C TYR A 104 -1.12 -2.70 -7.85
N PRO A 105 -0.27 -2.86 -8.88
CA PRO A 105 -0.39 -3.99 -9.78
C PRO A 105 0.05 -5.28 -9.10
N TRP A 106 -0.21 -6.42 -9.74
CA TRP A 106 0.44 -7.68 -9.36
C TRP A 106 1.96 -7.48 -9.25
N PRO A 107 2.65 -8.08 -8.26
CA PRO A 107 2.14 -9.03 -7.25
C PRO A 107 1.58 -8.39 -5.97
N GLN A 108 1.33 -7.08 -5.94
CA GLN A 108 0.89 -6.36 -4.74
C GLN A 108 -0.57 -6.64 -4.35
N THR A 109 -1.44 -6.89 -5.34
CA THR A 109 -2.83 -7.31 -5.13
C THR A 109 -3.30 -8.18 -6.29
N LEU A 110 -4.33 -9.01 -6.07
CA LEU A 110 -4.99 -9.78 -7.11
C LEU A 110 -6.27 -9.11 -7.64
N LEU A 111 -6.55 -7.85 -7.27
CA LEU A 111 -7.74 -7.13 -7.74
C LEU A 111 -7.86 -7.13 -9.28
N ALA A 112 -6.75 -7.08 -10.02
CA ALA A 112 -6.75 -7.14 -11.49
C ALA A 112 -7.35 -8.45 -12.06
N PHE A 113 -7.43 -9.51 -11.25
CA PHE A 113 -7.94 -10.82 -11.62
C PHE A 113 -9.31 -11.13 -11.01
N ASP A 114 -9.93 -10.18 -10.30
CA ASP A 114 -11.32 -10.32 -9.84
C ASP A 114 -12.24 -10.31 -11.08
N PRO A 115 -13.18 -11.25 -11.24
CA PRO A 115 -14.14 -11.25 -12.35
C PRO A 115 -14.99 -9.98 -12.46
N LYS A 116 -15.11 -9.21 -11.38
CA LYS A 116 -15.82 -7.91 -11.38
C LYS A 116 -14.94 -6.78 -11.92
N THR A 117 -13.64 -6.99 -12.06
CA THR A 117 -12.71 -6.01 -12.62
C THR A 117 -12.92 -5.92 -14.12
N SER A 118 -13.14 -4.71 -14.61
CA SER A 118 -13.28 -4.49 -16.05
C SER A 118 -11.99 -4.86 -16.78
N TRP A 119 -12.13 -5.35 -18.02
CA TRP A 119 -11.00 -5.65 -18.91
C TRP A 119 -9.98 -4.49 -18.96
N LEU A 120 -10.47 -3.24 -19.04
CA LEU A 120 -9.62 -2.05 -19.07
C LEU A 120 -8.75 -1.95 -17.82
N VAL A 121 -9.33 -2.10 -16.63
CA VAL A 121 -8.60 -2.00 -15.36
C VAL A 121 -7.60 -3.15 -15.22
N SER A 122 -7.98 -4.37 -15.62
CA SER A 122 -7.06 -5.51 -15.65
C SER A 122 -5.88 -5.27 -16.59
N ALA A 123 -6.14 -4.83 -17.82
CA ALA A 123 -5.11 -4.56 -18.82
C ALA A 123 -4.15 -3.43 -18.36
N LEU A 124 -4.70 -2.35 -17.80
CA LEU A 124 -3.90 -1.26 -17.24
C LEU A 124 -3.06 -1.72 -16.05
N SER A 125 -3.61 -2.52 -15.14
CA SER A 125 -2.87 -3.07 -14.00
C SER A 125 -1.70 -3.94 -14.46
N LEU A 126 -1.93 -4.84 -15.41
CA LEU A 126 -0.87 -5.69 -15.98
C LEU A 126 0.19 -4.85 -16.70
N PHE A 127 -0.22 -3.88 -17.51
CA PHE A 127 0.71 -2.97 -18.18
C PHE A 127 1.56 -2.17 -17.19
N VAL A 128 0.95 -1.64 -16.13
CA VAL A 128 1.69 -0.91 -15.10
C VAL A 128 2.66 -1.83 -14.37
N GLY A 129 2.23 -3.03 -13.98
CA GLY A 129 3.05 -4.00 -13.26
C GLY A 129 4.24 -4.52 -14.08
N PHE A 130 4.01 -4.95 -15.31
CA PHE A 130 5.02 -5.63 -16.13
C PHE A 130 5.84 -4.69 -17.02
N VAL A 131 5.36 -3.48 -17.31
CA VAL A 131 6.04 -2.55 -18.22
C VAL A 131 6.46 -1.27 -17.48
N VAL A 132 5.52 -0.54 -16.89
CA VAL A 132 5.80 0.79 -16.33
C VAL A 132 6.71 0.69 -15.11
N VAL A 133 6.41 -0.19 -14.15
CA VAL A 133 7.21 -0.38 -12.93
C VAL A 133 8.66 -0.78 -13.27
N PRO A 134 8.90 -1.80 -14.13
CA PRO A 134 10.25 -2.12 -14.57
C PRO A 134 10.93 -0.96 -15.28
N LEU A 135 10.29 -0.31 -16.26
CA LEU A 135 10.88 0.78 -17.02
C LEU A 135 11.33 1.96 -16.13
N LEU A 136 10.45 2.39 -15.22
CA LEU A 136 10.76 3.43 -14.22
C LEU A 136 11.93 3.01 -13.33
N THR A 137 11.97 1.74 -12.96
CA THR A 137 13.05 1.18 -12.12
C THR A 137 14.38 1.12 -12.86
N PHE A 138 14.39 0.69 -14.11
CA PHE A 138 15.59 0.67 -14.94
C PHE A 138 16.16 2.07 -15.17
N ARG A 139 15.29 3.06 -15.42
CA ARG A 139 15.70 4.45 -15.72
C ARG A 139 16.12 5.23 -14.48
N TRP A 140 15.39 5.11 -13.37
CA TRP A 140 15.53 5.98 -12.19
C TRP A 140 15.83 5.23 -10.88
N GLY A 141 16.13 3.93 -10.95
CA GLY A 141 16.41 3.11 -9.79
C GLY A 141 15.20 2.92 -8.87
N LYS A 142 15.45 2.54 -7.62
CA LYS A 142 14.39 2.35 -6.59
C LYS A 142 13.53 3.60 -6.36
N LYS A 143 14.06 4.78 -6.69
CA LYS A 143 13.37 6.04 -6.48
C LYS A 143 12.30 6.30 -7.53
N GLY A 144 12.40 5.74 -8.74
CA GLY A 144 11.45 5.96 -9.83
C GLY A 144 10.01 5.66 -9.40
N PHE A 145 9.68 4.37 -9.26
CA PHE A 145 8.34 3.98 -8.83
C PHE A 145 8.09 4.26 -7.34
N CYS A 146 8.92 3.71 -6.44
CA CYS A 146 8.64 3.82 -5.00
C CYS A 146 8.71 5.25 -4.47
N GLY A 147 9.40 6.17 -5.16
CA GLY A 147 9.58 7.55 -4.72
C GLY A 147 8.59 8.54 -5.34
N TYR A 148 8.14 8.34 -6.57
CA TYR A 148 7.28 9.31 -7.27
C TYR A 148 5.87 8.81 -7.58
N VAL A 149 5.66 7.49 -7.59
CA VAL A 149 4.38 6.88 -8.00
C VAL A 149 3.71 6.17 -6.83
N CYS A 150 4.44 5.28 -6.15
CA CYS A 150 3.88 4.51 -5.04
C CYS A 150 3.66 5.37 -3.78
N PRO A 151 2.42 5.56 -3.33
CA PRO A 151 2.13 6.35 -2.14
C PRO A 151 2.65 5.69 -0.86
N HIS A 152 2.61 4.36 -0.76
CA HIS A 152 3.13 3.63 0.40
C HIS A 152 4.62 3.89 0.65
N GLY A 153 5.44 4.01 -0.39
CA GLY A 153 6.86 4.31 -0.24
C GLY A 153 7.13 5.78 -0.05
N ALA A 154 6.52 6.62 -0.88
CA ALA A 154 6.90 8.01 -0.96
C ALA A 154 6.25 8.86 0.11
N PHE A 155 4.96 8.67 0.37
CA PHE A 155 4.21 9.44 1.34
C PHE A 155 4.73 9.15 2.75
N TYR A 156 4.80 7.88 3.13
CA TYR A 156 5.22 7.49 4.48
C TYR A 156 6.69 7.83 4.76
N SER A 157 7.54 7.87 3.74
CA SER A 157 8.90 8.36 3.95
C SER A 157 8.95 9.87 4.16
N GLU A 158 8.10 10.65 3.49
CA GLU A 158 8.05 12.08 3.79
C GLU A 158 7.39 12.36 5.13
N ALA A 159 6.35 11.60 5.49
CA ALA A 159 5.63 11.73 6.76
C ALA A 159 6.45 11.33 7.99
N TYR A 160 7.30 10.32 7.85
CA TYR A 160 7.95 9.67 9.01
C TYR A 160 9.49 9.62 8.96
N GLY A 161 10.15 10.17 7.94
CA GLY A 161 11.61 10.36 7.92
C GLY A 161 12.34 9.88 6.66
N ARG A 162 13.54 10.45 6.44
CA ARG A 162 14.29 10.35 5.18
C ARG A 162 14.60 8.91 4.74
N LEU A 163 14.63 8.82 3.43
CA LEU A 163 14.43 7.65 2.58
C LEU A 163 15.66 6.74 2.37
N PHE A 164 16.81 7.06 2.96
CA PHE A 164 18.08 6.32 2.74
C PHE A 164 19.03 6.36 3.93
N SER A 165 18.55 6.60 5.15
CA SER A 165 19.42 6.54 6.34
C SER A 165 19.29 5.16 7.00
N PRO A 166 20.30 4.28 6.89
CA PRO A 166 20.27 2.95 7.48
C PRO A 166 20.69 3.03 8.98
N PRO A 167 20.52 1.96 9.79
CA PRO A 167 20.83 0.59 9.40
C PRO A 167 19.58 -0.21 9.03
N ALA A 168 19.44 -0.52 7.74
CA ALA A 168 18.69 -1.70 7.30
C ALA A 168 19.43 -2.95 7.81
N GLY A 169 19.27 -3.25 9.10
CA GLY A 169 19.96 -4.32 9.79
C GLY A 169 19.17 -4.97 10.93
N ARG A 170 18.17 -4.28 11.51
CA ARG A 170 17.44 -4.81 12.68
C ARG A 170 16.68 -6.11 12.40
N LEU A 171 16.22 -6.32 11.16
CA LEU A 171 15.40 -7.48 10.79
C LEU A 171 15.78 -8.04 9.41
N LYS A 172 17.05 -8.43 9.25
CA LYS A 172 17.59 -8.99 7.98
C LYS A 172 16.80 -10.22 7.51
N TRP A 173 16.34 -11.06 8.44
CA TRP A 173 15.56 -12.25 8.12
C TRP A 173 14.22 -11.88 7.47
N LEU A 174 13.47 -10.91 8.02
CA LEU A 174 12.21 -10.43 7.44
C LEU A 174 12.42 -9.95 6.02
N ARG A 175 13.47 -9.16 5.78
CA ARG A 175 13.81 -8.65 4.44
C ARG A 175 14.02 -9.77 3.42
N THR A 176 14.58 -10.89 3.85
CA THR A 176 14.95 -12.00 2.98
C THR A 176 13.78 -12.92 2.70
N TYR A 177 12.98 -13.24 3.73
CA TYR A 177 11.95 -14.27 3.64
C TYR A 177 10.56 -13.72 3.36
N LEU A 178 10.16 -12.62 4.02
CA LEU A 178 8.78 -12.17 3.99
C LEU A 178 8.29 -11.75 2.59
N PRO A 179 9.05 -11.01 1.76
CA PRO A 179 8.61 -10.70 0.40
C PRO A 179 8.50 -11.94 -0.49
N ARG A 180 9.36 -12.94 -0.28
CA ARG A 180 9.32 -14.22 -1.02
C ARG A 180 8.09 -15.04 -0.63
N LEU A 181 7.82 -15.13 0.67
CA LEU A 181 6.62 -15.81 1.18
C LEU A 181 5.34 -15.12 0.69
N TYR A 182 5.32 -13.78 0.71
CA TYR A 182 4.20 -13.01 0.18
C TYR A 182 4.01 -13.27 -1.32
N PHE A 183 5.09 -13.20 -2.11
CA PHE A 183 5.03 -13.49 -3.54
C PHE A 183 4.53 -14.91 -3.83
N LEU A 184 5.05 -15.90 -3.10
CA LEU A 184 4.60 -17.30 -3.20
C LEU A 184 3.11 -17.42 -2.87
N PHE A 185 2.67 -16.80 -1.77
CA PHE A 185 1.26 -16.78 -1.38
C PHE A 185 0.38 -16.18 -2.47
N MET A 186 0.79 -15.06 -3.07
CA MET A 186 0.04 -14.40 -4.16
C MET A 186 0.01 -15.27 -5.43
N ALA A 187 1.10 -15.95 -5.76
CA ALA A 187 1.15 -16.86 -6.90
C ALA A 187 0.25 -18.09 -6.68
N VAL A 188 0.27 -18.70 -5.49
CA VAL A 188 -0.61 -19.82 -5.14
C VAL A 188 -2.07 -19.39 -5.13
N ALA A 189 -2.38 -18.22 -4.56
CA ALA A 189 -3.73 -17.66 -4.57
C ALA A 189 -4.24 -17.42 -6.00
N LEU A 190 -3.39 -16.89 -6.88
CA LEU A 190 -3.73 -16.68 -8.28
C LEU A 190 -3.97 -18.02 -9.00
N ALA A 191 -3.09 -19.00 -8.81
CA ALA A 191 -3.26 -20.34 -9.38
C ALA A 191 -4.56 -21.01 -8.90
N LEU A 192 -4.88 -20.87 -7.60
CA LEU A 192 -6.10 -21.39 -7.01
C LEU A 192 -7.36 -20.75 -7.61
N ILE A 193 -7.35 -19.44 -7.86
CA ILE A 193 -8.46 -18.73 -8.53
C ILE A 193 -8.69 -19.30 -9.95
N PHE A 194 -7.62 -19.59 -10.69
CA PHE A 194 -7.74 -20.14 -12.05
C PHE A 194 -8.16 -21.61 -12.08
N LEU A 195 -7.66 -22.43 -11.14
CA LEU A 195 -7.94 -23.88 -11.11
C LEU A 195 -9.28 -24.21 -10.46
N VAL A 196 -9.70 -23.41 -9.47
CA VAL A 196 -10.92 -23.63 -8.69
C VAL A 196 -11.66 -22.30 -8.55
N PRO A 197 -12.50 -21.91 -9.54
CA PRO A 197 -13.19 -20.63 -9.51
C PRO A 197 -14.05 -20.38 -8.27
N SER A 198 -14.57 -21.44 -7.63
CA SER A 198 -15.30 -21.35 -6.35
C SER A 198 -14.44 -20.89 -5.17
N ALA A 199 -13.11 -20.96 -5.27
CA ALA A 199 -12.19 -20.45 -4.26
C ALA A 199 -12.00 -18.92 -4.32
N LEU A 200 -12.55 -18.24 -5.32
CA LEU A 200 -12.38 -16.80 -5.51
C LEU A 200 -12.80 -15.98 -4.27
N ASP A 201 -14.03 -16.17 -3.80
CA ASP A 201 -14.55 -15.44 -2.65
C ASP A 201 -13.73 -15.66 -1.36
N PRO A 202 -13.40 -16.90 -0.94
CA PRO A 202 -12.58 -17.12 0.25
C PRO A 202 -11.15 -16.59 0.10
N VAL A 203 -10.54 -16.71 -1.09
CA VAL A 203 -9.23 -16.11 -1.37
C VAL A 203 -9.30 -14.59 -1.24
N ARG A 204 -10.36 -13.97 -1.78
CA ARG A 204 -10.57 -12.53 -1.71
C ARG A 204 -10.74 -12.04 -0.28
N GLN A 205 -11.53 -12.73 0.54
CA GLN A 205 -11.70 -12.36 1.94
C GLN A 205 -10.38 -12.50 2.71
N THR A 206 -9.66 -13.60 2.48
CA THR A 206 -8.33 -13.82 3.09
C THR A 206 -7.36 -12.72 2.70
N GLN A 207 -7.34 -12.29 1.44
CA GLN A 207 -6.49 -11.18 0.99
C GLN A 207 -6.88 -9.85 1.58
N LYS A 208 -8.18 -9.55 1.73
CA LYS A 208 -8.63 -8.34 2.40
C LYS A 208 -8.17 -8.31 3.85
N VAL A 209 -8.35 -9.41 4.57
CA VAL A 209 -7.91 -9.55 5.97
C VAL A 209 -6.39 -9.45 6.06
N ALA A 210 -5.65 -10.17 5.21
CA ALA A 210 -4.20 -10.13 5.17
C ALA A 210 -3.66 -8.75 4.79
N PHE A 211 -4.28 -8.05 3.82
CA PHE A 211 -3.92 -6.69 3.44
C PHE A 211 -4.24 -5.71 4.57
N PHE A 212 -5.40 -5.80 5.20
CA PHE A 212 -5.79 -4.96 6.34
C PHE A 212 -4.82 -5.14 7.51
N LEU A 213 -4.55 -6.40 7.91
CA LEU A 213 -3.60 -6.72 8.97
C LEU A 213 -2.18 -6.29 8.60
N ALA A 214 -1.69 -6.62 7.41
CA ALA A 214 -0.33 -6.30 7.01
C ALA A 214 -0.13 -4.79 6.82
N SER A 215 -1.03 -4.10 6.13
CA SER A 215 -0.95 -2.66 5.94
C SER A 215 -1.03 -1.94 7.30
N GLN A 216 -1.96 -2.30 8.18
CA GLN A 216 -2.11 -1.57 9.44
C GLN A 216 -1.05 -1.91 10.49
N MET A 217 -0.70 -3.19 10.65
CA MET A 217 0.37 -3.57 11.57
C MET A 217 1.72 -3.01 11.12
N LEU A 218 2.01 -2.97 9.82
CA LEU A 218 3.30 -2.48 9.32
C LEU A 218 3.35 -0.97 9.12
N TYR A 219 2.25 -0.29 8.75
CA TYR A 219 2.28 1.17 8.59
C TYR A 219 2.13 1.91 9.91
N LEU A 220 1.37 1.37 10.87
CA LEU A 220 0.89 2.15 12.00
C LEU A 220 1.39 1.59 13.34
N VAL A 221 1.28 0.30 13.59
CA VAL A 221 1.61 -0.23 14.92
C VAL A 221 3.10 -0.57 15.08
N VAL A 222 3.71 -1.20 14.07
CA VAL A 222 5.05 -1.81 14.16
C VAL A 222 6.07 -1.09 13.30
N GLY A 223 5.77 -0.85 12.02
CA GLY A 223 6.83 -0.53 11.07
C GLY A 223 7.36 0.89 11.13
N VAL A 224 6.54 1.90 11.45
CA VAL A 224 7.02 3.28 11.61
C VAL A 224 7.74 3.51 12.95
N PRO A 225 7.22 3.06 14.11
CA PRO A 225 7.88 3.30 15.39
C PRO A 225 9.10 2.41 15.68
N LEU A 226 9.12 1.14 15.24
CA LEU A 226 10.16 0.17 15.63
C LEU A 226 11.27 -0.02 14.57
N VAL A 227 10.90 0.07 13.29
CA VAL A 227 11.77 -0.31 12.16
C VAL A 227 12.15 0.89 11.29
N GLY A 228 11.40 1.99 11.39
CA GLY A 228 11.66 3.24 10.68
C GLY A 228 10.85 3.42 9.40
N ALA A 229 10.94 4.62 8.82
CA ALA A 229 10.26 4.95 7.59
C ALA A 229 10.63 3.96 6.46
N ARG A 230 9.64 3.52 5.66
CA ARG A 230 9.75 2.48 4.61
C ARG A 230 10.05 1.04 5.05
N SER A 231 9.85 0.69 6.32
CA SER A 231 9.94 -0.71 6.79
C SER A 231 9.06 -1.66 5.97
N TYR A 232 7.83 -1.26 5.64
CA TYR A 232 6.97 -2.02 4.71
C TYR A 232 7.64 -2.22 3.34
N CYS A 233 8.09 -1.14 2.71
CA CYS A 233 8.67 -1.20 1.36
C CYS A 233 9.98 -2.00 1.30
N THR A 234 10.71 -2.02 2.42
CA THR A 234 11.99 -2.73 2.52
C THR A 234 11.81 -4.20 2.86
N HIS A 235 10.88 -4.52 3.76
CA HIS A 235 10.79 -5.83 4.38
C HIS A 235 9.60 -6.67 3.91
N CYS A 236 8.54 -6.06 3.37
CA CYS A 236 7.26 -6.73 3.18
C CYS A 236 6.66 -6.52 1.79
N CYS A 237 6.94 -5.38 1.15
CA CYS A 237 6.36 -5.04 -0.15
C CYS A 237 6.94 -5.96 -1.25
N PRO A 238 6.11 -6.80 -1.89
CA PRO A 238 6.58 -7.67 -2.97
C PRO A 238 7.05 -6.85 -4.18
N LEU A 239 6.41 -5.73 -4.48
CA LEU A 239 6.80 -4.84 -5.58
C LEU A 239 8.13 -4.13 -5.27
N GLY A 240 8.37 -3.77 -4.00
CA GLY A 240 9.67 -3.27 -3.54
C GLY A 240 10.79 -4.32 -3.66
N TYR A 241 10.47 -5.60 -3.45
CA TYR A 241 11.38 -6.72 -3.65
C TYR A 241 11.70 -6.94 -5.13
N GLU A 242 10.68 -6.93 -6.00
CA GLU A 242 10.83 -7.03 -7.45
C GLU A 242 11.73 -5.92 -8.01
N ILE A 243 11.47 -4.66 -7.65
CA ILE A 243 12.34 -3.52 -7.98
C ILE A 243 13.78 -3.77 -7.49
N GLY A 244 13.93 -4.37 -6.31
CA GLY A 244 15.23 -4.77 -5.76
C GLY A 244 15.95 -5.82 -6.59
N LEU A 245 15.23 -6.79 -7.16
CA LEU A 245 15.77 -7.81 -8.05
C LEU A 245 16.17 -7.23 -9.40
N ILE A 246 15.30 -6.44 -10.03
CA ILE A 246 15.54 -5.77 -11.31
C ILE A 246 16.88 -4.99 -11.27
N LEU A 247 17.13 -4.28 -10.17
CA LEU A 247 18.37 -3.52 -10.03
C LEU A 247 19.61 -4.38 -9.81
N ARG A 248 19.49 -5.55 -9.19
CA ARG A 248 20.60 -6.49 -9.07
C ARG A 248 20.97 -7.06 -10.43
N TYR A 249 19.99 -7.42 -11.24
CA TYR A 249 20.22 -7.87 -12.62
C TYR A 249 20.93 -6.78 -13.43
N LYS A 250 20.40 -5.55 -13.41
CA LYS A 250 21.05 -4.41 -14.07
C LYS A 250 22.51 -4.20 -13.63
N GLN A 251 22.82 -4.39 -12.35
CA GLN A 251 24.18 -4.24 -11.84
C GLN A 251 25.12 -5.37 -12.32
N ASN A 252 24.61 -6.58 -12.45
CA ASN A 252 25.38 -7.73 -12.93
C ASN A 252 25.60 -7.69 -14.45
N ASP A 253 24.70 -7.07 -15.23
CA ASP A 253 24.86 -6.95 -16.70
C ASP A 253 25.83 -5.83 -17.13
N ASN A 254 26.18 -4.92 -16.21
CA ASN A 254 27.09 -3.78 -16.46
C ASN A 254 28.47 -3.95 -15.81
N GLY A 255 28.76 -5.11 -15.20
CA GLY A 255 30.04 -5.44 -14.56
C GLY A 255 30.67 -6.65 -15.23
#